data_AF-A0A8J6MIB4-F1
#
_entry.id   AF-A0A8J6MIB4-F1
#
_cell.length_a   1.000
_cell.length_b   1.000
_cell.length_c   1.000
_cell.angle_alpha   90.00
_cell.angle_beta   90.00
_cell.angle_gamma   90.00
#
_symmetry.space_group_name_H-M   'P 1'
#
loop_
_entity.id
_entity.type
_entity.pdbx_description
1 polymer ?
#
loop_
_entity_poly.entity_id
_entity_poly.type
_entity_poly.pdbx_seq_one_letter_code
_entity_poly.pdbx_strand_id
1 'polypeptide(L)'
;MLHALERKLLWLSAWMIHHANHIRPNRDGLKVGGHQASCASSVSILTALYFDVLRPQDRVAVKPHAGPVFHAINWLLGRQSRDKLETLRQFGGIQPYPSRVKDGPEIDFSTGSVGLGVALTSFGSLVQDYVRLHNLAPEGLPAGRHVAIVGDAELDEGNIYEALLEGWKHDIRNVWWVVDYNRQSLDSVVPDRLFGRIEGLFRDMGWNVVTLKYGRQLEAAFAREGGEALRRWIDDCPNSLYSALTFQGGAAFRAAILAELGREPGLRAIIDPLSDAELHALMNNLGGHDIETLTEAFRGAAAEGDQPTCFIAYTIKGMGLPFAGHKDNHSGLMTPDQMAQFKSEMRIRDGHEWDPAEGLELAPEAFAAFLQSVPFAAKLTPAGHRLAAPTVPIPARLPASRGPRKSTQAAFGEILAEIGRGDGEYAPMAERILTTSPDVTVSTNLGAWVNRRGIFDRHLKNDVFRDAKLASAQRWGMSP
;
A
#
# COMPACT_ATOMS: atom_id res chain seq x y z
N MET A 1 3.00 -2.48 -23.01
CA MET A 1 3.66 -3.36 -22.03
C MET A 1 2.92 -3.35 -20.69
N LEU A 2 2.79 -2.21 -20.00
CA LEU A 2 2.07 -2.16 -18.70
C LEU A 2 0.61 -2.65 -18.78
N HIS A 3 -0.15 -2.29 -19.81
CA HIS A 3 -1.50 -2.85 -20.06
C HIS A 3 -1.52 -4.40 -20.17
N ALA A 4 -0.46 -5.00 -20.74
CA ALA A 4 -0.35 -6.45 -20.83
C ALA A 4 -0.07 -7.08 -19.45
N LEU A 5 0.75 -6.42 -18.62
CA LEU A 5 1.00 -6.83 -17.24
C LEU A 5 -0.24 -6.71 -16.37
N GLU A 6 -0.99 -5.61 -16.49
CA GLU A 6 -2.25 -5.40 -15.79
C GLU A 6 -3.21 -6.56 -16.07
N ARG A 7 -3.46 -6.86 -17.35
CA ARG A 7 -4.28 -8.01 -17.75
C ARG A 7 -3.75 -9.32 -17.18
N LYS A 8 -2.43 -9.54 -17.21
CA LYS A 8 -1.82 -10.76 -16.68
C LYS A 8 -2.00 -10.90 -15.17
N LEU A 9 -1.79 -9.82 -14.42
CA LEU A 9 -1.94 -9.82 -12.96
C LEU A 9 -3.39 -10.04 -12.54
N LEU A 10 -4.36 -9.48 -13.28
CA LEU A 10 -5.78 -9.75 -13.08
C LEU A 10 -6.07 -11.24 -13.27
N TRP A 11 -5.58 -11.84 -14.38
CA TRP A 11 -5.73 -13.28 -14.63
C TRP A 11 -5.10 -14.12 -13.51
N LEU A 12 -3.83 -13.88 -13.18
CA LEU A 12 -3.10 -14.71 -12.23
C LEU A 12 -3.65 -14.63 -10.81
N SER A 13 -4.08 -13.45 -10.38
CA SER A 13 -4.72 -13.30 -9.06
C SER A 13 -6.08 -14.00 -9.00
N ALA A 14 -6.89 -13.90 -10.05
CA ALA A 14 -8.17 -14.61 -10.16
C ALA A 14 -7.97 -16.13 -10.22
N TRP A 15 -7.01 -16.60 -11.03
CA TRP A 15 -6.67 -18.02 -11.19
C TRP A 15 -6.14 -18.63 -9.89
N MET A 16 -5.29 -17.92 -9.14
CA MET A 16 -4.78 -18.41 -7.86
C MET A 16 -5.91 -18.70 -6.86
N ILE A 17 -6.91 -17.81 -6.80
CA ILE A 17 -8.09 -18.00 -5.96
C ILE A 17 -8.97 -19.13 -6.50
N HIS A 18 -9.18 -19.19 -7.81
CA HIS A 18 -9.97 -20.25 -8.44
C HIS A 18 -9.34 -21.63 -8.22
N HIS A 19 -8.03 -21.74 -8.44
CA HIS A 19 -7.25 -22.95 -8.22
C HIS A 19 -7.40 -23.46 -6.79
N ALA A 20 -7.28 -22.58 -5.80
CA ALA A 20 -7.41 -22.95 -4.38
C ALA A 20 -8.80 -23.48 -4.00
N ASN A 21 -9.86 -23.04 -4.69
CA ASN A 21 -11.25 -23.41 -4.37
C ASN A 21 -11.81 -24.56 -5.23
N HIS A 22 -11.36 -24.71 -6.48
CA HIS A 22 -12.02 -25.60 -7.46
C HIS A 22 -11.08 -26.63 -8.11
N ILE A 23 -9.76 -26.38 -8.17
CA ILE A 23 -8.81 -27.26 -8.86
C ILE A 23 -8.00 -28.10 -7.88
N ARG A 24 -7.47 -27.47 -6.83
CA ARG A 24 -6.71 -28.15 -5.79
C ARG A 24 -7.63 -29.15 -5.06
N PRO A 25 -7.18 -30.41 -4.82
CA PRO A 25 -7.99 -31.39 -4.11
C PRO A 25 -8.51 -30.86 -2.77
N ASN A 26 -9.84 -30.88 -2.63
CA ASN A 26 -10.53 -30.42 -1.43
C ASN A 26 -11.03 -31.63 -0.63
N ARG A 27 -10.42 -31.89 0.53
CA ARG A 27 -10.70 -33.09 1.34
C ARG A 27 -11.92 -32.94 2.25
N ASP A 28 -12.25 -31.72 2.66
CA ASP A 28 -13.33 -31.43 3.60
C ASP A 28 -14.56 -30.81 2.92
N GLY A 29 -14.46 -30.47 1.63
CA GLY A 29 -15.53 -29.86 0.85
C GLY A 29 -15.80 -28.40 1.23
N LEU A 30 -14.97 -27.79 2.08
CA LEU A 30 -15.17 -26.42 2.54
C LEU A 30 -14.64 -25.40 1.53
N LYS A 31 -15.32 -24.26 1.45
CA LYS A 31 -14.85 -23.11 0.67
C LYS A 31 -13.56 -22.56 1.31
N VAL A 32 -12.48 -22.54 0.55
CA VAL A 32 -11.18 -21.98 0.97
C VAL A 32 -11.24 -20.43 1.04
N GLY A 33 -11.98 -19.82 0.12
CA GLY A 33 -12.20 -18.37 0.03
C GLY A 33 -11.11 -17.63 -0.75
N GLY A 34 -11.15 -16.29 -0.67
CA GLY A 34 -10.33 -15.37 -1.46
C GLY A 34 -11.16 -14.17 -1.91
N HIS A 35 -10.51 -13.09 -2.35
CA HIS A 35 -11.15 -11.81 -2.65
C HIS A 35 -10.79 -11.34 -4.06
N GLN A 36 -11.44 -11.92 -5.08
CA GLN A 36 -11.20 -11.55 -6.48
C GLN A 36 -11.53 -10.08 -6.74
N ALA A 37 -12.62 -9.57 -6.16
CA ALA A 37 -13.06 -8.19 -6.40
C ALA A 37 -12.10 -7.13 -5.84
N SER A 38 -11.51 -7.39 -4.67
CA SER A 38 -10.54 -6.49 -4.04
C SER A 38 -9.17 -6.54 -4.73
N CYS A 39 -8.79 -7.70 -5.27
CA CYS A 39 -7.63 -7.83 -6.14
C CYS A 39 -7.81 -6.96 -7.39
N ALA A 40 -8.93 -7.14 -8.09
CA ALA A 40 -9.25 -6.48 -9.34
C ALA A 40 -9.22 -4.94 -9.27
N SER A 41 -9.70 -4.34 -8.17
CA SER A 41 -9.72 -2.88 -8.05
C SER A 41 -8.32 -2.25 -7.94
N SER A 42 -7.30 -3.01 -7.53
CA SER A 42 -5.94 -2.49 -7.32
C SER A 42 -4.94 -2.93 -8.39
N VAL A 43 -5.34 -3.69 -9.41
CA VAL A 43 -4.40 -4.24 -10.39
C VAL A 43 -3.66 -3.13 -11.13
N SER A 44 -4.35 -2.10 -11.60
CA SER A 44 -3.76 -0.98 -12.31
C SER A 44 -2.77 -0.20 -11.44
N ILE A 45 -3.19 0.12 -10.20
CA ILE A 45 -2.36 0.78 -9.19
C ILE A 45 -1.06 0.00 -8.94
N LEU A 46 -1.19 -1.30 -8.64
CA LEU A 46 -0.05 -2.16 -8.36
C LEU A 46 0.84 -2.35 -9.61
N THR A 47 0.25 -2.37 -10.79
CA THR A 47 1.00 -2.44 -12.06
C THR A 47 1.87 -1.20 -12.24
N ALA A 48 1.28 -0.01 -12.11
CA ALA A 48 2.00 1.26 -12.21
C ALA A 48 3.09 1.39 -11.13
N LEU A 49 2.82 0.98 -9.90
CA LEU A 49 3.82 1.01 -8.83
C LEU A 49 4.98 0.05 -9.12
N TYR A 50 4.72 -1.25 -9.24
CA TYR A 50 5.79 -2.26 -9.26
C TYR A 50 6.58 -2.33 -10.56
N PHE A 51 5.97 -1.99 -11.70
CA PHE A 51 6.60 -2.18 -13.01
C PHE A 51 7.07 -0.88 -13.65
N ASP A 52 6.91 0.26 -12.97
CA ASP A 52 7.34 1.56 -13.50
C ASP A 52 7.99 2.46 -12.43
N VAL A 53 7.30 2.67 -11.31
CA VAL A 53 7.65 3.74 -10.36
C VAL A 53 8.62 3.29 -9.28
N LEU A 54 8.39 2.12 -8.70
CA LEU A 54 9.14 1.64 -7.54
C LEU A 54 10.62 1.37 -7.88
N ARG A 55 11.46 1.48 -6.86
CA ARG A 55 12.91 1.27 -6.88
C ARG A 55 13.32 0.27 -5.80
N PRO A 56 14.47 -0.42 -5.90
CA PRO A 56 14.83 -1.51 -4.99
C PRO A 56 14.85 -1.14 -3.49
N GLN A 57 15.08 0.14 -3.17
CA GLN A 57 15.09 0.65 -1.81
C GLN A 57 13.70 0.92 -1.24
N ASP A 58 12.67 1.03 -2.09
CA ASP A 58 11.31 1.28 -1.65
C ASP A 58 10.76 0.07 -0.87
N ARG A 59 9.79 0.34 0.02
CA ARG A 59 9.16 -0.64 0.89
C ARG A 59 7.65 -0.54 0.76
N VAL A 60 6.97 -1.67 0.54
CA VAL A 60 5.55 -1.64 0.17
C VAL A 60 4.67 -2.45 1.12
N ALA A 61 3.62 -1.81 1.64
CA ALA A 61 2.52 -2.45 2.34
C ALA A 61 1.33 -2.55 1.38
N VAL A 62 0.97 -3.76 0.96
CA VAL A 62 -0.20 -3.99 0.11
C VAL A 62 -1.40 -4.34 0.98
N LYS A 63 -2.56 -3.70 0.75
CA LYS A 63 -3.82 -4.03 1.46
C LYS A 63 -4.05 -5.55 1.50
N PRO A 64 -4.51 -6.12 2.62
CA PRO A 64 -4.51 -7.57 2.85
C PRO A 64 -5.20 -8.36 1.72
N HIS A 65 -6.39 -7.93 1.33
CA HIS A 65 -7.22 -8.65 0.35
C HIS A 65 -6.70 -8.58 -1.10
N ALA A 66 -5.68 -7.78 -1.39
CA ALA A 66 -4.95 -7.79 -2.66
C ALA A 66 -3.71 -8.71 -2.64
N GLY A 67 -3.54 -9.53 -1.58
CA GLY A 67 -2.45 -10.50 -1.43
C GLY A 67 -2.22 -11.38 -2.67
N PRO A 68 -3.25 -11.97 -3.31
CA PRO A 68 -3.06 -12.74 -4.54
C PRO A 68 -2.45 -11.96 -5.71
N VAL A 69 -2.76 -10.66 -5.87
CA VAL A 69 -2.09 -9.80 -6.86
C VAL A 69 -0.63 -9.62 -6.48
N PHE A 70 -0.35 -9.32 -5.21
CA PHE A 70 1.02 -9.14 -4.73
C PHE A 70 1.87 -10.41 -4.90
N HIS A 71 1.29 -11.59 -4.65
CA HIS A 71 1.96 -12.87 -4.89
C HIS A 71 2.21 -13.12 -6.38
N ALA A 72 1.27 -12.75 -7.25
CA ALA A 72 1.46 -12.80 -8.71
C ALA A 72 2.58 -11.87 -9.17
N ILE A 73 2.66 -10.65 -8.63
CA ILE A 73 3.76 -9.70 -8.90
C ILE A 73 5.10 -10.31 -8.52
N ASN A 74 5.23 -10.84 -7.29
CA ASN A 74 6.47 -11.46 -6.84
C ASN A 74 6.85 -12.66 -7.72
N TRP A 75 5.88 -13.44 -8.19
CA TRP A 75 6.19 -14.52 -9.11
C TRP A 75 6.67 -14.00 -10.48
N LEU A 76 6.01 -13.01 -11.08
CA LEU A 76 6.47 -12.41 -12.35
C LEU A 76 7.86 -11.77 -12.22
N LEU A 77 8.21 -11.25 -11.04
CA LEU A 77 9.54 -10.73 -10.73
C LEU A 77 10.57 -11.81 -10.33
N GLY A 78 10.22 -13.10 -10.40
CA GLY A 78 11.12 -14.22 -10.08
C GLY A 78 11.40 -14.39 -8.58
N ARG A 79 10.59 -13.77 -7.72
CA ARG A 79 10.70 -13.75 -6.24
C ARG A 79 9.82 -14.78 -5.54
N GLN A 80 8.93 -15.42 -6.29
CA GLN A 80 8.04 -16.48 -5.80
C GLN A 80 7.92 -17.58 -6.84
N SER A 81 7.78 -18.83 -6.38
CA SER A 81 7.59 -20.00 -7.24
C SER A 81 6.11 -20.30 -7.49
N ARG A 82 5.80 -20.88 -8.66
CA ARG A 82 4.48 -21.42 -8.99
C ARG A 82 3.95 -22.37 -7.92
N ASP A 83 4.78 -23.31 -7.44
CA ASP A 83 4.40 -24.29 -6.41
C ASP A 83 3.83 -23.62 -5.16
N LYS A 84 4.42 -22.49 -4.73
CA LYS A 84 3.87 -21.71 -3.62
C LYS A 84 2.53 -21.07 -3.95
N LEU A 85 2.34 -20.53 -5.16
CA LEU A 85 1.05 -19.91 -5.54
C LEU A 85 -0.10 -20.91 -5.53
N GLU A 86 0.15 -22.15 -5.96
CA GLU A 86 -0.82 -23.24 -5.94
C GLU A 86 -1.27 -23.61 -4.51
N THR A 87 -0.47 -23.25 -3.49
CA THR A 87 -0.73 -23.51 -2.06
C THR A 87 -1.48 -22.38 -1.34
N LEU A 88 -2.10 -21.43 -2.05
CA LEU A 88 -2.85 -20.32 -1.42
C LEU A 88 -3.82 -20.82 -0.33
N ARG A 89 -3.67 -20.28 0.89
CA ARG A 89 -4.45 -20.63 2.10
C ARG A 89 -4.29 -22.06 2.61
N GLN A 90 -3.39 -22.86 2.04
CA GLN A 90 -3.07 -24.18 2.57
C GLN A 90 -2.25 -24.04 3.86
N PHE A 91 -2.41 -24.97 4.80
CA PHE A 91 -1.54 -25.04 5.97
C PHE A 91 -0.07 -25.21 5.53
N GLY A 92 0.81 -24.32 5.99
CA GLY A 92 2.21 -24.26 5.55
C GLY A 92 2.43 -23.66 4.15
N GLY A 93 1.36 -23.31 3.44
CA GLY A 93 1.39 -22.66 2.13
C GLY A 93 1.41 -21.14 2.21
N ILE A 94 1.31 -20.51 1.03
CA ILE A 94 1.34 -19.06 0.90
C ILE A 94 0.10 -18.41 1.56
N GLN A 95 0.34 -17.36 2.32
CA GLN A 95 -0.70 -16.72 3.12
C GLN A 95 -1.68 -15.92 2.25
N PRO A 96 -2.96 -15.84 2.65
CA PRO A 96 -3.94 -15.01 1.95
C PRO A 96 -3.61 -13.52 2.00
N TYR A 97 -2.94 -13.09 3.06
CA TYR A 97 -2.54 -11.72 3.32
C TYR A 97 -1.01 -11.70 3.46
N PRO A 98 -0.32 -10.68 2.88
CA PRO A 98 1.13 -10.60 2.94
C PRO A 98 1.68 -10.79 4.36
N SER A 99 2.64 -11.72 4.52
CA SER A 99 3.26 -12.03 5.80
C SER A 99 4.78 -12.13 5.71
N ARG A 100 5.49 -11.22 6.39
CA ARG A 100 6.97 -11.22 6.49
C ARG A 100 7.57 -12.51 7.02
N VAL A 101 6.84 -13.20 7.89
CA VAL A 101 7.33 -14.40 8.57
C VAL A 101 7.06 -15.64 7.73
N LYS A 102 5.91 -15.72 7.05
CA LYS A 102 5.43 -16.94 6.41
C LYS A 102 5.66 -16.99 4.89
N ASP A 103 5.61 -15.85 4.20
CA ASP A 103 5.69 -15.84 2.73
C ASP A 103 7.13 -15.66 2.20
N GLY A 104 8.03 -15.13 3.03
CA GLY A 104 9.46 -15.08 2.74
C GLY A 104 10.06 -13.67 2.80
N PRO A 105 11.28 -13.51 2.24
CA PRO A 105 12.08 -12.31 2.45
C PRO A 105 11.63 -11.06 1.69
N GLU A 106 10.81 -11.25 0.66
CA GLU A 106 10.37 -10.24 -0.31
C GLU A 106 9.19 -9.39 0.18
N ILE A 107 8.63 -9.76 1.33
CA ILE A 107 7.54 -9.02 1.96
C ILE A 107 8.13 -7.96 2.89
N ASP A 108 7.75 -6.70 2.70
CA ASP A 108 8.21 -5.58 3.53
C ASP A 108 7.36 -5.39 4.78
N PHE A 109 6.05 -5.59 4.70
CA PHE A 109 5.14 -5.41 5.84
C PHE A 109 4.11 -6.53 5.87
N SER A 110 3.78 -6.99 7.08
CA SER A 110 2.64 -7.89 7.28
C SER A 110 1.37 -7.04 7.37
N THR A 111 0.39 -7.31 6.51
CA THR A 111 -0.79 -6.43 6.36
C THR A 111 -2.12 -7.11 6.67
N GLY A 112 -2.10 -8.31 7.23
CA GLY A 112 -3.30 -9.10 7.56
C GLY A 112 -4.28 -8.42 8.52
N SER A 113 -3.78 -7.59 9.45
CA SER A 113 -4.62 -6.71 10.25
C SER A 113 -4.75 -5.39 9.51
N VAL A 114 -5.99 -5.06 9.15
CA VAL A 114 -6.35 -3.81 8.47
C VAL A 114 -5.88 -2.60 9.30
N GLY A 115 -5.43 -1.55 8.63
CA GLY A 115 -4.91 -0.32 9.23
C GLY A 115 -3.44 -0.39 9.68
N LEU A 116 -2.98 -1.52 10.23
CA LEU A 116 -1.61 -1.64 10.76
C LEU A 116 -0.55 -1.56 9.67
N GLY A 117 -0.79 -2.19 8.52
CA GLY A 117 0.13 -2.15 7.38
C GLY A 117 0.39 -0.72 6.90
N VAL A 118 -0.66 0.10 6.90
CA VAL A 118 -0.62 1.51 6.51
C VAL A 118 0.20 2.31 7.51
N ALA A 119 -0.16 2.26 8.80
CA ALA A 119 0.54 2.97 9.86
C ALA A 119 2.05 2.61 9.93
N LEU A 120 2.39 1.33 9.74
CA LEU A 120 3.78 0.86 9.75
C LEU A 120 4.65 1.50 8.67
N THR A 121 4.09 2.00 7.56
CA THR A 121 4.89 2.71 6.55
C THR A 121 5.40 4.06 7.07
N SER A 122 4.59 4.79 7.85
CA SER A 122 5.01 6.04 8.51
C SER A 122 6.14 5.79 9.51
N PHE A 123 5.98 4.79 10.37
CA PHE A 123 7.01 4.42 11.34
C PHE A 123 8.26 3.83 10.67
N GLY A 124 8.10 3.09 9.58
CA GLY A 124 9.19 2.59 8.76
C GLY A 124 10.07 3.74 8.25
N SER A 125 9.45 4.82 7.77
CA SER A 125 10.21 5.98 7.34
C SER A 125 10.88 6.73 8.49
N LEU A 126 10.20 6.88 9.64
CA LEU A 126 10.81 7.47 10.83
C LEU A 126 12.07 6.70 11.26
N VAL A 127 11.99 5.37 11.27
CA VAL A 127 13.13 4.50 11.59
C VAL A 127 14.21 4.54 10.51
N GLN A 128 13.83 4.67 9.23
CA GLN A 128 14.81 4.88 8.15
C GLN A 128 15.64 6.14 8.40
N ASP A 129 15.00 7.25 8.77
CA ASP A 129 15.71 8.50 9.04
C ASP A 129 16.60 8.39 10.28
N TYR A 130 16.11 7.77 11.36
CA TYR A 130 16.92 7.45 12.54
C TYR A 130 18.19 6.67 12.17
N VAL A 131 18.04 5.57 11.42
CA VAL A 131 19.15 4.71 11.02
C VAL A 131 20.14 5.47 10.12
N ARG A 132 19.66 6.36 9.25
CA ARG A 132 20.52 7.17 8.36
C ARG A 132 21.26 8.26 9.13
N LEU A 133 20.57 9.05 9.93
CA LEU A 133 21.14 10.19 10.66
C LEU A 133 22.16 9.74 11.72
N HIS A 134 22.00 8.53 12.26
CA HIS A 134 22.97 7.90 13.15
C HIS A 134 24.07 7.09 12.43
N ASN A 135 24.17 7.16 11.10
CA ASN A 135 25.15 6.41 10.30
C ASN A 135 25.13 4.89 10.55
N LEU A 136 23.95 4.33 10.80
CA LEU A 136 23.74 2.89 11.04
C LEU A 136 23.37 2.15 9.75
N ALA A 137 22.99 2.87 8.69
CA ALA A 137 22.73 2.31 7.37
C ALA A 137 24.04 1.89 6.67
N PRO A 138 24.01 0.87 5.80
CA PRO A 138 25.12 0.63 4.87
C PRO A 138 25.45 1.88 4.05
N GLU A 139 26.74 2.15 3.87
CA GLU A 139 27.21 3.29 3.09
C GLU A 139 26.70 3.22 1.64
N GLY A 140 26.27 4.36 1.10
CA GLY A 140 25.77 4.45 -0.28
C GLY A 140 24.35 3.89 -0.50
N LEU A 141 23.67 3.37 0.53
CA LEU A 141 22.28 2.92 0.39
C LEU A 141 21.35 4.14 0.22
N PRO A 142 20.57 4.24 -0.88
CA PRO A 142 19.61 5.33 -1.05
C PRO A 142 18.45 5.21 -0.06
N ALA A 143 17.86 6.34 0.34
CA ALA A 143 16.61 6.36 1.09
C ALA A 143 15.47 5.87 0.19
N GLY A 144 14.64 4.96 0.71
CA GLY A 144 13.49 4.45 0.00
C GLY A 144 12.20 5.11 0.45
N ARG A 145 11.20 5.08 -0.45
CA ARG A 145 9.82 5.42 -0.12
C ARG A 145 9.17 4.27 0.63
N HIS A 146 8.32 4.63 1.58
CA HIS A 146 7.46 3.73 2.30
C HIS A 146 6.05 3.89 1.73
N VAL A 147 5.60 2.93 0.94
CA VAL A 147 4.37 3.01 0.14
C VAL A 147 3.31 2.07 0.73
N ALA A 148 2.14 2.59 1.05
CA ALA A 148 0.98 1.80 1.44
C ALA A 148 -0.09 1.86 0.35
N ILE A 149 -0.66 0.71 0.00
CA ILE A 149 -1.89 0.63 -0.80
C ILE A 149 -3.00 0.37 0.22
N VAL A 150 -3.97 1.26 0.27
CA VAL A 150 -4.97 1.37 1.34
C VAL A 150 -6.35 1.16 0.76
N GLY A 151 -7.17 0.33 1.39
CA GLY A 151 -8.61 0.32 1.06
C GLY A 151 -9.28 1.58 1.58
N ASP A 152 -10.26 2.13 0.87
CA ASP A 152 -11.08 3.22 1.39
C ASP A 152 -11.76 2.90 2.72
N ALA A 153 -12.34 1.71 2.86
CA ALA A 153 -12.92 1.25 4.13
C ALA A 153 -11.86 1.00 5.23
N GLU A 154 -10.59 0.81 4.87
CA GLU A 154 -9.50 0.68 5.84
C GLU A 154 -9.22 2.01 6.54
N LEU A 155 -9.61 3.15 5.95
CA LEU A 155 -9.51 4.48 6.56
C LEU A 155 -10.45 4.68 7.76
N ASP A 156 -11.37 3.76 8.04
CA ASP A 156 -12.18 3.79 9.27
C ASP A 156 -11.37 3.36 10.52
N GLU A 157 -10.20 2.75 10.34
CA GLU A 157 -9.36 2.30 11.46
C GLU A 157 -8.71 3.49 12.19
N GLY A 158 -8.95 3.58 13.51
CA GLY A 158 -8.48 4.71 14.32
C GLY A 158 -6.97 4.91 14.30
N ASN A 159 -6.20 3.83 14.18
CA ASN A 159 -4.73 3.87 14.17
C ASN A 159 -4.15 4.62 12.96
N ILE A 160 -4.91 4.76 11.86
CA ILE A 160 -4.48 5.52 10.68
C ILE A 160 -4.36 7.00 11.01
N TYR A 161 -5.35 7.55 11.72
CA TYR A 161 -5.36 8.96 12.12
C TYR A 161 -4.32 9.24 13.21
N GLU A 162 -4.13 8.30 14.13
CA GLU A 162 -3.03 8.37 15.10
C GLU A 162 -1.67 8.39 14.40
N ALA A 163 -1.47 7.56 13.38
CA ALA A 163 -0.23 7.52 12.60
C ALA A 163 -0.01 8.78 11.75
N LEU A 164 -1.07 9.39 11.20
CA LEU A 164 -0.98 10.68 10.50
C LEU A 164 -0.52 11.79 11.45
N LEU A 165 -1.14 11.88 12.63
CA LEU A 165 -0.78 12.85 13.64
C LEU A 165 0.67 12.65 14.11
N GLU A 166 1.06 11.40 14.36
CA GLU A 166 2.42 11.07 14.76
C GLU A 166 3.44 11.38 13.66
N GLY A 167 3.08 11.11 12.40
CA GLY A 167 3.86 11.48 11.24
C GLY A 167 4.13 12.98 11.16
N TRP A 168 3.09 13.79 11.40
CA TRP A 168 3.21 15.25 11.40
C TRP A 168 4.12 15.74 12.54
N LYS A 169 3.97 15.23 13.77
CA LYS A 169 4.82 15.61 14.92
C LYS A 169 6.31 15.36 14.66
N HIS A 170 6.62 14.29 13.95
CA HIS A 170 7.98 13.83 13.69
C HIS A 170 8.54 14.22 12.32
N ASP A 171 7.81 15.06 11.56
CA ASP A 171 8.22 15.50 10.22
C ASP A 171 8.63 14.32 9.31
N ILE A 172 7.77 13.30 9.20
CA ILE A 172 8.05 12.15 8.34
C ILE A 172 8.16 12.58 6.87
N ARG A 173 9.05 11.91 6.12
CA ARG A 173 9.28 12.14 4.68
C ARG A 173 9.21 10.82 3.93
N ASN A 174 9.21 10.83 2.60
CA ASN A 174 9.23 9.62 1.76
C ASN A 174 8.12 8.61 2.07
N VAL A 175 6.91 9.06 2.44
CA VAL A 175 5.76 8.18 2.69
C VAL A 175 4.65 8.42 1.68
N TRP A 176 4.20 7.37 1.00
CA TRP A 176 3.09 7.45 0.06
C TRP A 176 1.95 6.55 0.48
N TRP A 177 0.74 7.11 0.59
CA TRP A 177 -0.46 6.32 0.81
C TRP A 177 -1.34 6.41 -0.43
N VAL A 178 -1.58 5.28 -1.08
CA VAL A 178 -2.41 5.17 -2.28
C VAL A 178 -3.73 4.53 -1.89
N VAL A 179 -4.76 5.37 -1.75
CA VAL A 179 -6.12 4.97 -1.42
C VAL A 179 -6.80 4.43 -2.67
N ASP A 180 -7.12 3.14 -2.65
CA ASP A 180 -8.00 2.47 -3.61
C ASP A 180 -9.47 2.79 -3.26
N TYR A 181 -9.95 3.90 -3.80
CA TYR A 181 -11.30 4.42 -3.58
C TYR A 181 -12.31 3.78 -4.52
N ASN A 182 -12.72 2.56 -4.15
CA ASN A 182 -13.70 1.77 -4.89
C ASN A 182 -15.15 2.01 -4.43
N ARG A 183 -15.35 2.75 -3.34
CA ARG A 183 -16.63 3.14 -2.72
C ARG A 183 -17.42 1.99 -2.10
N GLN A 184 -16.79 0.84 -1.83
CA GLN A 184 -17.47 -0.34 -1.30
C GLN A 184 -16.69 -1.02 -0.16
N SER A 185 -17.30 -1.07 1.02
CA SER A 185 -16.85 -1.86 2.18
C SER A 185 -17.19 -3.35 2.01
N LEU A 186 -17.00 -4.15 3.08
CA LEU A 186 -17.40 -5.57 3.11
C LEU A 186 -18.90 -5.76 2.83
N ASP A 187 -19.75 -4.95 3.47
CA ASP A 187 -21.20 -5.16 3.53
C ASP A 187 -22.03 -4.03 2.90
N SER A 188 -21.39 -2.94 2.46
CA SER A 188 -22.08 -1.74 2.00
C SER A 188 -21.29 -0.88 1.02
N VAL A 189 -21.99 0.03 0.34
CA VAL A 189 -21.38 1.17 -0.34
C VAL A 189 -21.03 2.22 0.71
N VAL A 190 -19.80 2.72 0.70
CA VAL A 190 -19.28 3.65 1.72
C VAL A 190 -20.05 4.97 1.65
N PRO A 191 -20.57 5.51 2.78
CA PRO A 191 -21.22 6.81 2.81
C PRO A 191 -20.24 7.96 2.51
N ASP A 192 -20.68 8.98 1.76
CA ASP A 192 -19.82 10.09 1.29
C ASP A 192 -19.25 11.01 2.40
N ARG A 193 -19.77 10.92 3.63
CA ARG A 193 -19.52 11.93 4.68
C ARG A 193 -18.05 12.01 5.12
N LEU A 194 -17.39 10.88 5.34
CA LEU A 194 -15.99 10.86 5.78
C LEU A 194 -15.05 11.20 4.63
N PHE A 195 -15.32 10.64 3.44
CA PHE A 195 -14.45 10.84 2.29
C PHE A 195 -14.42 12.29 1.80
N GLY A 196 -15.55 13.02 1.87
CA GLY A 196 -15.57 14.46 1.61
C GLY A 196 -14.65 15.29 2.52
N ARG A 197 -14.12 14.71 3.61
CA ARG A 197 -13.19 15.35 4.54
C ARG A 197 -11.77 14.78 4.48
N ILE A 198 -11.57 13.63 3.82
CA ILE A 198 -10.29 12.92 3.84
C ILE A 198 -9.17 13.78 3.28
N GLU A 199 -9.41 14.49 2.17
CA GLU A 199 -8.39 15.35 1.56
C GLU A 199 -7.96 16.48 2.49
N GLY A 200 -8.93 17.11 3.17
CA GLY A 200 -8.67 18.17 4.14
C GLY A 200 -7.82 17.65 5.30
N LEU A 201 -8.14 16.46 5.81
CA LEU A 201 -7.39 15.84 6.90
C LEU A 201 -5.92 15.59 6.52
N PHE A 202 -5.65 15.05 5.32
CA PHE A 202 -4.27 14.87 4.86
C PHE A 202 -3.54 16.21 4.68
N ARG A 203 -4.19 17.20 4.07
CA ARG A 203 -3.60 18.54 3.88
C ARG A 203 -3.29 19.23 5.21
N ASP A 204 -4.20 19.12 6.19
CA ASP A 204 -4.00 19.67 7.54
C ASP A 204 -2.81 19.01 8.25
N MET A 205 -2.52 17.74 7.95
CA MET A 205 -1.34 17.01 8.43
C MET A 205 -0.09 17.24 7.55
N GLY A 206 -0.13 18.20 6.62
CA GLY A 206 1.02 18.60 5.80
C GLY A 206 1.34 17.65 4.64
N TRP A 207 0.41 16.78 4.22
CA TRP A 207 0.61 15.89 3.08
C TRP A 207 0.23 16.56 1.77
N ASN A 208 0.92 16.18 0.70
CA ASN A 208 0.41 16.38 -0.66
C ASN A 208 -0.80 15.48 -0.88
N VAL A 209 -1.81 15.99 -1.59
CA VAL A 209 -3.01 15.20 -1.93
C VAL A 209 -3.26 15.28 -3.42
N VAL A 210 -3.20 14.12 -4.08
CA VAL A 210 -3.38 13.96 -5.52
C VAL A 210 -4.62 13.10 -5.78
N THR A 211 -5.68 13.71 -6.30
CA THR A 211 -6.95 13.01 -6.57
C THR A 211 -7.04 12.57 -8.02
N LEU A 212 -7.03 11.26 -8.25
CA LEU A 212 -7.08 10.61 -9.56
C LEU A 212 -8.51 10.11 -9.82
N LYS A 213 -9.43 11.05 -10.06
CA LYS A 213 -10.85 10.76 -10.24
C LYS A 213 -11.16 10.13 -11.60
N TYR A 214 -10.62 10.72 -12.66
CA TYR A 214 -10.96 10.41 -14.04
C TYR A 214 -9.74 9.95 -14.84
N GLY A 215 -9.94 8.96 -15.70
CA GLY A 215 -8.98 8.54 -16.71
C GLY A 215 -9.06 9.43 -17.94
N ARG A 216 -8.12 9.20 -18.87
CA ARG A 216 -7.93 10.09 -20.02
C ARG A 216 -9.11 10.14 -20.97
N GLN A 217 -9.85 9.04 -21.11
CA GLN A 217 -11.00 8.97 -22.01
C GLN A 217 -12.18 9.78 -21.47
N LEU A 218 -12.41 9.73 -20.15
CA LEU A 218 -13.41 10.59 -19.51
C LEU A 218 -13.01 12.06 -19.59
N GLU A 219 -11.75 12.39 -19.30
CA GLU A 219 -11.25 13.76 -19.45
C GLU A 219 -11.42 14.28 -20.89
N ALA A 220 -11.13 13.45 -21.90
CA ALA A 220 -11.36 13.79 -23.29
C ALA A 220 -12.85 13.98 -23.63
N ALA A 221 -13.75 13.19 -23.01
CA ALA A 221 -15.19 13.37 -23.17
C ALA A 221 -15.68 14.67 -22.51
N PHE A 222 -15.15 15.03 -21.34
CA PHE A 222 -15.51 16.26 -20.63
C PHE A 222 -15.11 17.52 -21.38
N ALA A 223 -14.01 17.48 -22.12
CA ALA A 223 -13.54 18.61 -22.94
C ALA A 223 -14.43 18.91 -24.17
N ARG A 224 -15.39 18.04 -24.51
CA ARG A 224 -16.33 18.23 -25.63
C ARG A 224 -17.54 19.05 -25.19
N GLU A 225 -18.27 19.62 -26.16
CA GLU A 225 -19.55 20.28 -25.88
C GLU A 225 -20.53 19.31 -25.20
N GLY A 226 -21.14 19.73 -24.08
CA GLY A 226 -21.97 18.87 -23.23
C GLY A 226 -21.19 18.00 -22.23
N GLY A 227 -19.86 17.97 -22.32
CA GLY A 227 -19.00 17.16 -21.46
C GLY A 227 -19.01 17.60 -19.98
N GLU A 228 -19.08 18.89 -19.70
CA GLU A 228 -19.21 19.40 -18.33
C GLU A 228 -20.53 18.98 -17.66
N ALA A 229 -21.62 18.86 -18.43
CA ALA A 229 -22.88 18.32 -17.90
C ALA A 229 -22.75 16.84 -17.54
N LEU A 230 -22.05 16.06 -18.38
CA LEU A 230 -21.74 14.66 -18.10
C LEU A 230 -20.86 14.52 -16.86
N ARG A 231 -19.82 15.36 -16.71
CA ARG A 231 -18.96 15.39 -15.52
C ARG A 231 -19.77 15.64 -14.25
N ARG A 232 -20.60 16.69 -14.23
CA ARG A 232 -21.47 16.99 -13.07
C ARG A 232 -22.40 15.83 -12.75
N TRP A 233 -23.02 15.21 -13.75
CA TRP A 233 -23.87 14.05 -13.51
C TRP A 233 -23.11 12.88 -12.88
N ILE A 234 -21.86 12.63 -13.29
CA ILE A 234 -21.01 11.60 -12.64
C ILE A 234 -20.65 12.01 -11.21
N ASP A 235 -20.27 13.28 -10.99
CA ASP A 235 -19.89 13.81 -9.68
C ASP A 235 -21.05 13.75 -8.66
N ASP A 236 -22.26 14.05 -9.12
CA ASP A 236 -23.48 14.09 -8.31
C ASP A 236 -24.18 12.72 -8.19
N CYS A 237 -23.76 11.73 -8.98
CA CYS A 237 -24.35 10.39 -8.97
C CYS A 237 -24.08 9.69 -7.62
N PRO A 238 -25.11 9.24 -6.88
CA PRO A 238 -24.90 8.48 -5.66
C PRO A 238 -24.05 7.22 -5.92
N ASN A 239 -23.05 6.95 -5.07
CA ASN A 239 -22.14 5.80 -5.24
C ASN A 239 -22.86 4.46 -5.44
N SER A 240 -24.02 4.27 -4.81
CA SER A 240 -24.83 3.06 -4.94
C SER A 240 -25.49 2.93 -6.31
N LEU A 241 -25.98 4.04 -6.86
CA LEU A 241 -26.53 4.08 -8.22
C LEU A 241 -25.43 3.85 -9.24
N TYR A 242 -24.30 4.55 -9.10
CA TYR A 242 -23.16 4.39 -10.00
C TYR A 242 -22.63 2.94 -10.00
N SER A 243 -22.55 2.31 -8.82
CA SER A 243 -22.19 0.89 -8.68
C SER A 243 -23.19 -0.04 -9.36
N ALA A 244 -24.50 0.23 -9.21
CA ALA A 244 -25.54 -0.56 -9.88
C ALA A 244 -25.49 -0.42 -11.40
N LEU A 245 -25.33 0.79 -11.93
CA LEU A 245 -25.18 1.04 -13.37
C LEU A 245 -23.92 0.38 -13.93
N THR A 246 -22.82 0.39 -13.16
CA THR A 246 -21.59 -0.34 -13.49
C THR A 246 -21.85 -1.83 -13.67
N PHE A 247 -22.62 -2.45 -12.78
CA PHE A 247 -22.98 -3.85 -12.88
C PHE A 247 -23.96 -4.13 -14.04
N GLN A 248 -24.90 -3.22 -14.30
CA GLN A 248 -25.92 -3.37 -15.34
C GLN A 248 -25.41 -3.15 -16.77
N GLY A 249 -24.31 -2.43 -16.93
CA GLY A 249 -23.67 -2.21 -18.23
C GLY A 249 -24.08 -0.90 -18.93
N GLY A 250 -23.55 -0.69 -20.14
CA GLY A 250 -23.68 0.59 -20.84
C GLY A 250 -25.09 0.97 -21.26
N ALA A 251 -25.96 -0.01 -21.55
CA ALA A 251 -27.37 0.26 -21.86
C ALA A 251 -28.07 0.96 -20.68
N ALA A 252 -27.77 0.55 -19.44
CA ALA A 252 -28.30 1.17 -18.23
C ALA A 252 -27.72 2.56 -18.00
N PHE A 253 -26.40 2.74 -18.18
CA PHE A 253 -25.79 4.07 -18.15
C PHE A 253 -26.42 5.01 -19.18
N ARG A 254 -26.60 4.55 -20.42
CA ARG A 254 -27.24 5.33 -21.49
C ARG A 254 -28.64 5.78 -21.09
N ALA A 255 -29.45 4.85 -20.59
CA ALA A 255 -30.81 5.14 -20.16
C ALA A 255 -30.84 6.19 -19.03
N ALA A 256 -29.96 6.05 -18.03
CA ALA A 256 -29.87 6.99 -16.91
C ALA A 256 -29.41 8.39 -17.36
N ILE A 257 -28.34 8.46 -18.16
CA ILE A 257 -27.79 9.73 -18.67
C ILE A 257 -28.81 10.45 -19.55
N LEU A 258 -29.47 9.74 -20.48
CA LEU A 258 -30.43 10.36 -21.39
C LEU A 258 -31.74 10.76 -20.70
N ALA A 259 -32.11 10.11 -19.59
CA ALA A 259 -33.28 10.49 -18.81
C ALA A 259 -33.11 11.88 -18.16
N GLU A 260 -31.92 12.19 -17.66
CA GLU A 260 -31.64 13.45 -16.96
C GLU A 260 -31.07 14.53 -17.89
N LEU A 261 -30.12 14.15 -18.74
CA LEU A 261 -29.36 15.10 -19.55
C LEU A 261 -29.70 15.03 -21.05
N GLY A 262 -30.70 14.25 -21.47
CA GLY A 262 -30.99 14.03 -22.91
C GLY A 262 -31.36 15.28 -23.72
N ARG A 263 -31.60 16.43 -23.06
CA ARG A 263 -31.85 17.75 -23.65
C ARG A 263 -30.66 18.71 -23.55
N GLU A 264 -29.59 18.32 -22.86
CA GLU A 264 -28.38 19.14 -22.74
C GLU A 264 -27.70 19.27 -24.11
N PRO A 265 -27.39 20.51 -24.56
CA PRO A 265 -26.65 20.74 -25.79
C PRO A 265 -25.33 19.98 -25.83
N GLY A 266 -24.99 19.39 -26.98
CA GLY A 266 -23.74 18.66 -27.20
C GLY A 266 -23.66 17.24 -26.61
N LEU A 267 -24.43 16.91 -25.56
CA LEU A 267 -24.32 15.61 -24.88
C LEU A 267 -24.56 14.42 -25.82
N ARG A 268 -25.61 14.49 -26.65
CA ARG A 268 -25.93 13.41 -27.60
C ARG A 268 -24.81 13.15 -28.59
N ALA A 269 -24.02 14.16 -28.97
CA ALA A 269 -22.85 13.96 -29.83
C ALA A 269 -21.72 13.18 -29.11
N ILE A 270 -21.70 13.17 -27.77
CA ILE A 270 -20.80 12.34 -26.97
C ILE A 270 -21.35 10.91 -26.85
N ILE A 271 -22.63 10.76 -26.51
CA ILE A 271 -23.23 9.47 -26.10
C ILE A 271 -23.72 8.63 -27.27
N ASP A 272 -24.38 9.22 -28.27
CA ASP A 272 -25.05 8.49 -29.35
C ASP A 272 -24.08 7.71 -30.27
N PRO A 273 -22.84 8.18 -30.54
CA PRO A 273 -21.88 7.41 -31.35
C PRO A 273 -21.30 6.17 -30.68
N LEU A 274 -21.37 6.08 -29.34
CA LEU A 274 -20.78 4.97 -28.59
C LEU A 274 -21.74 3.79 -28.59
N SER A 275 -21.25 2.58 -28.82
CA SER A 275 -21.97 1.35 -28.46
C SER A 275 -22.14 1.23 -26.95
N ASP A 276 -23.00 0.33 -26.48
CA ASP A 276 -23.16 0.11 -25.04
C ASP A 276 -21.88 -0.44 -24.38
N ALA A 277 -21.07 -1.23 -25.10
CA ALA A 277 -19.78 -1.68 -24.60
C ALA A 277 -18.79 -0.52 -24.46
N GLU A 278 -18.71 0.37 -25.46
CA GLU A 278 -17.83 1.55 -25.43
C GLU A 278 -18.28 2.56 -24.38
N LEU A 279 -19.59 2.79 -24.23
CA LEU A 279 -20.12 3.65 -23.19
C LEU A 279 -19.82 3.07 -21.81
N HIS A 280 -19.97 1.76 -21.61
CA HIS A 280 -19.62 1.12 -20.35
C HIS A 280 -18.12 1.28 -20.03
N ALA A 281 -17.24 1.08 -21.02
CA ALA A 281 -15.81 1.30 -20.86
C ALA A 281 -15.48 2.77 -20.55
N LEU A 282 -16.10 3.72 -21.26
CA LEU A 282 -15.93 5.15 -21.02
C LEU A 282 -16.36 5.52 -19.60
N MET A 283 -17.57 5.13 -19.19
CA MET A 283 -18.07 5.47 -17.86
C MET A 283 -17.17 4.92 -16.76
N ASN A 284 -16.58 3.73 -16.94
CA ASN A 284 -15.69 3.10 -15.96
C ASN A 284 -14.20 3.46 -16.11
N ASN A 285 -13.81 4.36 -17.04
CA ASN A 285 -12.43 4.84 -17.18
C ASN A 285 -12.09 5.86 -16.07
N LEU A 286 -12.11 5.39 -14.83
CA LEU A 286 -11.72 6.17 -13.66
C LEU A 286 -10.19 6.23 -13.52
N GLY A 287 -9.70 7.26 -12.84
CA GLY A 287 -8.26 7.55 -12.79
C GLY A 287 -7.42 6.43 -12.15
N GLY A 288 -8.01 5.65 -11.24
CA GLY A 288 -7.37 4.49 -10.63
C GLY A 288 -7.29 3.24 -11.52
N HIS A 289 -7.91 3.27 -12.71
CA HIS A 289 -7.85 2.21 -13.73
C HIS A 289 -7.13 2.65 -15.01
N ASP A 290 -6.66 3.90 -15.06
CA ASP A 290 -5.93 4.46 -16.20
C ASP A 290 -4.44 4.44 -15.88
N ILE A 291 -3.73 3.46 -16.45
CA ILE A 291 -2.29 3.24 -16.21
C ILE A 291 -1.47 4.49 -16.51
N GLU A 292 -1.82 5.22 -17.56
CA GLU A 292 -1.14 6.44 -17.94
C GLU A 292 -1.35 7.55 -16.90
N THR A 293 -2.59 7.81 -16.47
CA THR A 293 -2.89 8.74 -15.37
C THR A 293 -2.13 8.36 -14.09
N LEU A 294 -2.12 7.07 -13.71
CA LEU A 294 -1.41 6.59 -12.53
C LEU A 294 0.10 6.81 -12.63
N THR A 295 0.72 6.39 -13.74
CA THR A 295 2.18 6.51 -13.92
C THR A 295 2.63 7.96 -13.99
N GLU A 296 1.86 8.84 -14.63
CA GLU A 296 2.16 10.27 -14.65
C GLU A 296 2.06 10.91 -13.27
N ALA A 297 0.98 10.63 -12.53
CA ALA A 297 0.80 11.14 -11.18
C ALA A 297 1.91 10.68 -10.22
N PHE A 298 2.23 9.38 -10.25
CA PHE A 298 3.28 8.83 -9.40
C PHE A 298 4.66 9.35 -9.79
N ARG A 299 5.00 9.44 -11.08
CA ARG A 299 6.28 10.02 -11.51
C ARG A 299 6.39 11.51 -11.17
N GLY A 300 5.30 12.26 -11.32
CA GLY A 300 5.21 13.67 -10.95
C GLY A 300 5.51 13.86 -9.46
N ALA A 301 4.78 13.16 -8.59
CA ALA A 301 5.02 13.21 -7.15
C ALA A 301 6.44 12.76 -6.75
N ALA A 302 7.01 11.76 -7.43
CA ALA A 302 8.40 11.35 -7.20
C ALA A 302 9.42 12.44 -7.57
N ALA A 303 9.09 13.33 -8.52
CA ALA A 303 9.93 14.44 -8.92
C ALA A 303 9.78 15.68 -8.01
N GLU A 304 8.63 15.83 -7.33
CA GLU A 304 8.33 16.98 -6.46
C GLU A 304 9.07 16.97 -5.12
N GLY A 305 9.56 15.81 -4.67
CA GLY A 305 10.43 15.71 -3.49
C GLY A 305 10.04 14.59 -2.53
N ASP A 306 10.34 14.79 -1.24
CA ASP A 306 10.18 13.79 -0.19
C ASP A 306 9.00 14.08 0.76
N GLN A 307 8.15 15.06 0.44
CA GLN A 307 6.95 15.32 1.23
C GLN A 307 5.99 14.12 1.16
N PRO A 308 5.38 13.72 2.29
CA PRO A 308 4.39 12.65 2.29
C PRO A 308 3.24 12.95 1.32
N THR A 309 2.82 11.94 0.56
CA THR A 309 1.82 12.11 -0.51
C THR A 309 0.70 11.09 -0.38
N CYS A 310 -0.54 11.57 -0.37
CA CYS A 310 -1.75 10.78 -0.43
C CYS A 310 -2.30 10.82 -1.86
N PHE A 311 -2.39 9.66 -2.50
CA PHE A 311 -3.06 9.50 -3.77
C PHE A 311 -4.43 8.93 -3.52
N ILE A 312 -5.45 9.58 -4.07
CA ILE A 312 -6.82 9.12 -4.00
C ILE A 312 -7.20 8.61 -5.38
N ALA A 313 -7.08 7.30 -5.58
CA ALA A 313 -7.34 6.66 -6.86
C ALA A 313 -8.78 6.16 -6.90
N TYR A 314 -9.61 6.76 -7.76
CA TYR A 314 -10.99 6.30 -7.96
C TYR A 314 -10.99 5.02 -8.79
N THR A 315 -11.59 3.96 -8.26
CA THR A 315 -11.61 2.64 -8.88
C THR A 315 -13.01 2.02 -8.82
N ILE A 316 -13.13 0.82 -9.36
CA ILE A 316 -14.35 0.00 -9.37
C ILE A 316 -13.99 -1.33 -8.73
N LYS A 317 -14.73 -1.70 -7.70
CA LYS A 317 -14.57 -3.01 -7.07
C LYS A 317 -14.95 -4.11 -8.05
N GLY A 318 -14.04 -5.07 -8.25
CA GLY A 318 -14.24 -6.13 -9.24
C GLY A 318 -14.04 -5.72 -10.69
N MET A 319 -13.34 -4.61 -10.97
CA MET A 319 -13.09 -4.17 -12.35
C MET A 319 -12.55 -5.29 -13.25
N GLY A 320 -13.13 -5.44 -14.44
CA GLY A 320 -12.75 -6.50 -15.39
C GLY A 320 -13.24 -7.90 -15.02
N LEU A 321 -14.08 -8.04 -13.98
CA LEU A 321 -14.73 -9.29 -13.58
C LEU A 321 -16.25 -9.17 -13.74
N PRO A 322 -16.99 -10.29 -13.91
CA PRO A 322 -18.44 -10.26 -14.22
C PRO A 322 -19.34 -9.70 -13.10
N PHE A 323 -18.78 -9.46 -11.92
CA PHE A 323 -19.48 -8.89 -10.75
C PHE A 323 -19.00 -7.48 -10.39
N ALA A 324 -18.32 -6.79 -11.32
CA ALA A 324 -17.89 -5.40 -11.14
C ALA A 324 -19.08 -4.51 -10.70
N GLY A 325 -18.88 -3.72 -9.66
CA GLY A 325 -19.93 -2.84 -9.11
C GLY A 325 -21.02 -3.54 -8.28
N HIS A 326 -21.14 -4.87 -8.29
CA HIS A 326 -22.15 -5.57 -7.48
C HIS A 326 -21.84 -5.47 -5.98
N LYS A 327 -22.83 -5.09 -5.16
CA LYS A 327 -22.64 -4.89 -3.70
C LYS A 327 -22.11 -6.11 -2.95
N ASP A 328 -22.47 -7.32 -3.39
CA ASP A 328 -22.08 -8.58 -2.73
C ASP A 328 -20.79 -9.20 -3.30
N ASN A 329 -19.99 -8.43 -4.06
CA ASN A 329 -18.80 -8.95 -4.73
C ASN A 329 -17.60 -9.22 -3.81
N HIS A 330 -17.59 -8.74 -2.57
CA HIS A 330 -16.40 -8.77 -1.70
C HIS A 330 -15.87 -10.19 -1.45
N SER A 331 -16.77 -11.14 -1.20
CA SER A 331 -16.48 -12.57 -1.01
C SER A 331 -17.00 -13.44 -2.16
N GLY A 332 -17.51 -12.77 -3.21
CA GLY A 332 -17.96 -13.38 -4.45
C GLY A 332 -16.78 -13.99 -5.20
N LEU A 333 -16.97 -15.21 -5.68
CA LEU A 333 -16.03 -15.88 -6.57
C LEU A 333 -16.73 -16.11 -7.90
N MET A 334 -15.98 -15.99 -9.00
CA MET A 334 -16.47 -16.46 -10.28
C MET A 334 -16.83 -17.95 -10.17
N THR A 335 -17.99 -18.32 -10.72
CA THR A 335 -18.36 -19.73 -10.90
C THR A 335 -17.38 -20.40 -11.87
N PRO A 336 -17.30 -21.74 -11.92
CA PRO A 336 -16.49 -22.45 -12.91
C PRO A 336 -16.77 -22.01 -14.36
N ASP A 337 -18.03 -21.80 -14.72
CA ASP A 337 -18.43 -21.33 -16.06
C ASP A 337 -17.94 -19.89 -16.32
N GLN A 338 -18.11 -19.00 -15.35
CA GLN A 338 -17.58 -17.63 -15.44
C GLN A 338 -16.05 -17.63 -15.57
N MET A 339 -15.36 -18.52 -14.85
CA MET A 339 -13.91 -18.66 -14.95
C MET A 339 -13.48 -19.21 -16.32
N ALA A 340 -14.23 -20.15 -16.90
CA ALA A 340 -13.96 -20.68 -18.23
C ALA A 340 -14.17 -19.61 -19.32
N GLN A 341 -15.22 -18.79 -19.20
CA GLN A 341 -15.42 -17.64 -20.07
C GLN A 341 -14.27 -16.63 -19.93
N PHE A 342 -13.92 -16.27 -18.68
CA PHE A 342 -12.83 -15.34 -18.41
C PHE A 342 -11.47 -15.84 -18.94
N LYS A 343 -11.22 -17.15 -18.86
CA LYS A 343 -10.06 -17.81 -19.46
C LYS A 343 -9.99 -17.62 -20.98
N SER A 344 -11.12 -17.76 -21.67
CA SER A 344 -11.24 -17.53 -23.10
C SER A 344 -10.99 -16.07 -23.47
N GLU A 345 -11.59 -15.13 -22.72
CA GLU A 345 -11.39 -13.68 -22.90
C GLU A 345 -9.94 -13.26 -22.67
N MET A 346 -9.27 -13.89 -21.69
CA MET A 346 -7.84 -13.72 -21.42
C MET A 346 -6.93 -14.50 -22.38
N ARG A 347 -7.50 -15.29 -23.29
CA ARG A 347 -6.80 -16.10 -24.30
C ARG A 347 -5.78 -17.07 -23.70
N ILE A 348 -6.16 -17.73 -22.61
CA ILE A 348 -5.30 -18.67 -21.89
C ILE A 348 -5.67 -20.11 -22.28
N ARG A 349 -4.69 -20.89 -22.75
CA ARG A 349 -4.89 -22.31 -23.10
C ARG A 349 -4.92 -23.22 -21.88
N ASP A 350 -5.57 -24.37 -22.03
CA ASP A 350 -5.56 -25.45 -21.02
C ASP A 350 -4.12 -25.91 -20.75
N GLY A 351 -3.75 -25.96 -19.47
CA GLY A 351 -2.40 -26.34 -19.01
C GLY A 351 -1.39 -25.19 -18.99
N HIS A 352 -1.75 -24.01 -19.50
CA HIS A 352 -0.89 -22.82 -19.58
C HIS A 352 -1.35 -21.70 -18.62
N GLU A 353 -2.20 -22.01 -17.64
CA GLU A 353 -2.82 -21.00 -16.77
C GLU A 353 -1.82 -20.23 -15.91
N TRP A 354 -0.69 -20.87 -15.63
CA TRP A 354 0.43 -20.32 -14.89
C TRP A 354 1.58 -19.88 -15.80
N ASP A 355 1.42 -19.75 -17.11
CA ASP A 355 2.53 -19.34 -17.97
C ASP A 355 2.67 -17.80 -17.98
N PRO A 356 3.82 -17.19 -17.67
CA PRO A 356 3.94 -15.74 -17.49
C PRO A 356 3.54 -14.88 -18.70
N ALA A 357 3.78 -15.37 -19.92
CA ALA A 357 3.49 -14.64 -21.17
C ALA A 357 2.22 -15.12 -21.89
N GLU A 358 1.54 -16.15 -21.39
CA GLU A 358 0.36 -16.71 -22.05
C GLU A 358 -0.78 -15.68 -22.11
N GLY A 359 -1.47 -15.63 -23.25
CA GLY A 359 -2.58 -14.70 -23.51
C GLY A 359 -2.16 -13.28 -23.87
N LEU A 360 -0.87 -12.96 -23.84
CA LEU A 360 -0.36 -11.63 -24.17
C LEU A 360 -0.15 -11.49 -25.68
N GLU A 361 -0.50 -10.32 -26.22
CA GLU A 361 -0.19 -9.92 -27.60
C GLU A 361 1.26 -9.41 -27.73
N LEU A 362 2.20 -10.08 -27.07
CA LEU A 362 3.62 -9.72 -27.02
C LEU A 362 4.48 -10.97 -27.13
N ALA A 363 5.64 -10.84 -27.77
CA ALA A 363 6.62 -11.92 -27.80
C ALA A 363 7.08 -12.26 -26.36
N PRO A 364 7.11 -13.54 -25.95
CA PRO A 364 7.55 -13.94 -24.61
C PRO A 364 8.92 -13.39 -24.22
N GLU A 365 9.84 -13.28 -25.19
CA GLU A 365 11.19 -12.75 -24.99
C GLU A 365 11.16 -11.25 -24.69
N ALA A 366 10.29 -10.49 -25.37
CA ALA A 366 10.11 -9.07 -25.12
C ALA A 366 9.48 -8.81 -23.74
N PHE A 367 8.54 -9.67 -23.33
CA PHE A 367 7.94 -9.62 -22.00
C PHE A 367 8.97 -9.93 -20.90
N ALA A 368 9.75 -11.00 -21.07
CA ALA A 368 10.82 -11.36 -20.15
C ALA A 368 11.91 -10.27 -20.06
N ALA A 369 12.33 -9.70 -21.20
CA ALA A 369 13.28 -8.60 -21.24
C ALA A 369 12.75 -7.36 -20.51
N PHE A 370 11.46 -7.05 -20.66
CA PHE A 370 10.84 -5.95 -19.91
C PHE A 370 10.88 -6.21 -18.41
N LEU A 371 10.46 -7.39 -17.94
CA LEU A 371 10.49 -7.74 -16.52
C LEU A 371 11.89 -7.61 -15.90
N GLN A 372 12.94 -7.96 -16.66
CA GLN A 372 14.33 -7.79 -16.23
C GLN A 372 14.77 -6.32 -16.21
N SER A 373 14.17 -5.47 -17.05
CA SER A 373 14.45 -4.03 -17.09
C SER A 373 13.73 -3.22 -16.01
N VAL A 374 12.72 -3.79 -15.35
CA VAL A 374 11.94 -3.12 -14.30
C VAL A 374 12.87 -2.71 -13.16
N PRO A 375 12.95 -1.42 -12.79
CA PRO A 375 13.87 -0.97 -11.75
C PRO A 375 13.66 -1.66 -10.41
N PHE A 376 12.40 -1.93 -10.03
CA PHE A 376 12.09 -2.62 -8.78
C PHE A 376 12.54 -4.09 -8.77
N ALA A 377 12.74 -4.73 -9.93
CA ALA A 377 13.20 -6.12 -10.03
C ALA A 377 14.67 -6.27 -9.59
N ALA A 378 15.46 -5.21 -9.73
CA ALA A 378 16.86 -5.20 -9.32
C ALA A 378 17.00 -5.45 -7.81
N LYS A 379 18.12 -6.08 -7.43
CA LYS A 379 18.43 -6.30 -6.01
C LYS A 379 18.87 -4.99 -5.37
N LEU A 380 18.41 -4.73 -4.14
CA LEU A 380 18.86 -3.59 -3.36
C LEU A 380 20.35 -3.68 -2.99
N THR A 381 20.81 -4.87 -2.63
CA THR A 381 22.21 -5.18 -2.34
C THR A 381 22.63 -6.47 -3.04
N PRO A 382 23.92 -6.82 -3.14
CA PRO A 382 24.34 -8.14 -3.62
C PRO A 382 23.69 -9.30 -2.85
N ALA A 383 23.41 -9.12 -1.55
CA ALA A 383 22.72 -10.08 -0.69
C ALA A 383 21.19 -10.12 -0.91
N GLY A 384 20.63 -9.24 -1.75
CA GLY A 384 19.21 -9.16 -2.04
C GLY A 384 18.52 -8.00 -1.35
N HIS A 385 17.23 -8.19 -1.04
CA HIS A 385 16.32 -7.18 -0.48
C HIS A 385 16.45 -7.01 1.03
N ARG A 386 16.74 -8.11 1.75
CA ARG A 386 16.93 -8.07 3.20
C ARG A 386 18.34 -7.63 3.56
N LEU A 387 18.40 -6.66 4.47
CA LEU A 387 19.65 -6.20 5.07
C LEU A 387 19.99 -7.07 6.27
N ALA A 388 21.29 -7.31 6.47
CA ALA A 388 21.83 -7.93 7.68
C ALA A 388 22.58 -6.86 8.49
N ALA A 389 22.51 -6.97 9.82
CA ALA A 389 23.27 -6.13 10.73
C ALA A 389 24.42 -6.94 11.36
N PRO A 390 25.57 -6.31 11.65
CA PRO A 390 26.63 -6.95 12.42
C PRO A 390 26.15 -7.43 13.78
N THR A 391 26.72 -8.53 14.27
CA THR A 391 26.48 -9.00 15.64
C THR A 391 27.03 -7.96 16.63
N VAL A 392 26.21 -7.59 17.61
CA VAL A 392 26.61 -6.69 18.69
C VAL A 392 27.20 -7.52 19.83
N PRO A 393 28.44 -7.28 20.27
CA PRO A 393 29.01 -8.01 21.40
C PRO A 393 28.25 -7.65 22.67
N ILE A 394 27.83 -8.67 23.42
CA ILE A 394 27.16 -8.52 24.71
C ILE A 394 28.12 -9.03 25.79
N PRO A 395 28.54 -8.19 26.75
CA PRO A 395 29.38 -8.62 27.86
C PRO A 395 28.74 -9.75 28.67
N ALA A 396 29.57 -10.64 29.23
CA ALA A 396 29.09 -11.76 30.05
C ALA A 396 28.34 -11.32 31.31
N ARG A 397 28.54 -10.08 31.74
CA ARG A 397 27.86 -9.47 32.89
C ARG A 397 27.37 -8.09 32.49
N LEU A 398 26.10 -7.81 32.79
CA LEU A 398 25.56 -6.47 32.71
C LEU A 398 25.94 -5.66 33.95
N PRO A 399 25.87 -4.31 33.89
CA PRO A 399 26.04 -3.46 35.05
C PRO A 399 25.24 -3.93 36.26
N ALA A 400 25.85 -3.89 37.44
CA ALA A 400 25.16 -4.19 38.67
C ALA A 400 24.46 -2.93 39.22
N SER A 401 23.15 -3.03 39.48
CA SER A 401 22.44 -2.04 40.29
C SER A 401 22.86 -2.20 41.77
N ARG A 402 23.15 -1.09 42.45
CA ARG A 402 23.73 -1.09 43.82
C ARG A 402 22.76 -0.56 44.87
N GLY A 403 22.67 -1.20 46.02
CA GLY A 403 21.96 -0.66 47.18
C GLY A 403 20.89 -1.62 47.73
N PRO A 404 20.53 -1.49 49.02
CA PRO A 404 19.79 -2.53 49.73
C PRO A 404 18.29 -2.57 49.44
N ARG A 405 17.69 -1.46 48.95
CA ARG A 405 16.24 -1.40 48.68
C ARG A 405 15.94 -0.45 47.52
N LYS A 406 15.30 -0.96 46.47
CA LYS A 406 14.82 -0.22 45.31
C LYS A 406 13.79 -1.02 44.53
N SER A 407 13.06 -0.36 43.63
CA SER A 407 12.19 -1.06 42.67
C SER A 407 13.02 -1.68 41.55
N THR A 408 12.46 -2.70 40.89
CA THR A 408 13.05 -3.30 39.68
C THR A 408 13.19 -2.29 38.55
N GLN A 409 12.28 -1.31 38.46
CA GLN A 409 12.34 -0.25 37.47
C GLN A 409 13.48 0.74 37.71
N ALA A 410 13.74 1.10 38.97
CA ALA A 410 14.91 1.90 39.34
C ALA A 410 16.21 1.15 39.06
N ALA A 411 16.25 -0.16 39.36
CA ALA A 411 17.39 -1.01 39.01
C ALA A 411 17.62 -1.06 37.49
N PHE A 412 16.55 -1.22 36.69
CA PHE A 412 16.62 -1.17 35.23
C PHE A 412 17.17 0.17 34.72
N GLY A 413 16.67 1.29 35.25
CA GLY A 413 17.15 2.62 34.89
C GLY A 413 18.63 2.85 35.21
N GLU A 414 19.14 2.30 36.33
CA GLU A 414 20.58 2.35 36.65
C GLU A 414 21.43 1.52 35.69
N ILE A 415 20.95 0.33 35.30
CA ILE A 415 21.63 -0.53 34.32
C ILE A 415 21.70 0.18 32.96
N LEU A 416 20.56 0.69 32.49
CA LEU A 416 20.48 1.44 31.24
C LEU A 416 21.33 2.69 31.30
N ALA A 417 21.31 3.43 32.42
CA ALA A 417 22.19 4.56 32.61
C ALA A 417 23.63 4.11 32.36
N GLU A 418 24.14 3.12 33.11
CA GLU A 418 25.51 2.62 33.01
C GLU A 418 25.90 2.27 31.57
N ILE A 419 25.09 1.46 30.88
CA ILE A 419 25.30 1.13 29.46
C ILE A 419 25.37 2.41 28.63
N GLY A 420 24.44 3.33 28.85
CA GLY A 420 24.35 4.61 28.16
C GLY A 420 25.53 5.56 28.36
N ARG A 421 26.52 5.27 29.25
CA ARG A 421 27.78 6.03 29.19
C ARG A 421 28.46 5.87 27.84
N GLY A 422 28.30 4.71 27.20
CA GLY A 422 28.94 4.41 25.93
C GLY A 422 30.45 4.17 26.06
N ASP A 423 30.92 3.77 27.24
CA ASP A 423 32.33 3.55 27.54
C ASP A 423 32.64 2.06 27.75
N GLY A 424 33.90 1.68 27.53
CA GLY A 424 34.40 0.34 27.85
C GLY A 424 33.68 -0.79 27.11
N GLU A 425 33.43 -1.90 27.80
CA GLU A 425 32.82 -3.10 27.22
C GLU A 425 31.34 -2.93 26.82
N TYR A 426 30.66 -1.88 27.32
CA TYR A 426 29.25 -1.61 27.02
C TYR A 426 29.04 -0.67 25.82
N ALA A 427 30.10 -0.04 25.33
CA ALA A 427 30.01 0.92 24.22
C ALA A 427 29.27 0.37 22.99
N PRO A 428 29.56 -0.86 22.51
CA PRO A 428 28.85 -1.40 21.34
C PRO A 428 27.35 -1.61 21.56
N MET A 429 26.94 -1.93 22.79
CA MET A 429 25.50 -2.04 23.13
C MET A 429 24.85 -0.66 23.16
N ALA A 430 25.52 0.33 23.74
CA ALA A 430 24.99 1.70 23.87
C ALA A 430 24.70 2.36 22.52
N GLU A 431 25.47 2.03 21.49
CA GLU A 431 25.27 2.50 20.11
C GLU A 431 24.07 1.86 19.41
N ARG A 432 23.57 0.73 19.92
CA ARG A 432 22.58 -0.12 19.25
C ARG A 432 21.25 -0.23 19.98
N ILE A 433 21.21 0.09 21.27
CA ILE A 433 19.96 0.16 22.03
C ILE A 433 19.18 1.42 21.60
N LEU A 434 17.94 1.19 21.17
CA LEU A 434 16.93 2.22 20.97
C LEU A 434 15.87 2.07 22.06
N THR A 435 15.59 3.16 22.77
CA THR A 435 14.50 3.22 23.76
C THR A 435 13.33 4.00 23.22
N THR A 436 12.10 3.50 23.42
CA THR A 436 10.87 4.24 23.18
C THR A 436 10.10 4.41 24.49
N SER A 437 9.44 5.55 24.65
CA SER A 437 8.68 5.86 25.86
C SER A 437 7.50 6.77 25.51
N PRO A 438 6.25 6.37 25.82
CA PRO A 438 5.08 7.18 25.53
C PRO A 438 4.92 8.25 26.61
N ASP A 439 5.64 9.37 26.48
CA ASP A 439 5.61 10.54 27.38
C ASP A 439 6.20 10.31 28.81
N VAL A 440 6.13 9.09 29.33
CA VAL A 440 6.41 8.79 30.76
C VAL A 440 7.87 8.43 31.08
N THR A 441 8.84 8.98 30.36
CA THR A 441 10.29 8.66 30.48
C THR A 441 10.83 8.75 31.91
N VAL A 442 10.36 9.74 32.69
CA VAL A 442 10.78 9.90 34.10
C VAL A 442 10.21 8.79 34.97
N SER A 443 8.91 8.53 34.86
CA SER A 443 8.22 7.45 35.59
C SER A 443 8.77 6.07 35.22
N THR A 444 9.28 5.91 34.01
CA THR A 444 9.89 4.67 33.53
C THR A 444 11.39 4.52 33.85
N ASN A 445 11.97 5.45 34.62
CA ASN A 445 13.39 5.50 34.99
C ASN A 445 14.36 5.54 33.79
N LEU A 446 13.93 6.13 32.66
CA LEU A 446 14.77 6.33 31.48
C LEU A 446 15.44 7.71 31.43
N GLY A 447 15.18 8.60 32.39
CA GLY A 447 15.76 9.95 32.40
C GLY A 447 17.29 9.96 32.35
N ALA A 448 17.95 9.05 33.08
CA ALA A 448 19.41 8.94 33.03
C ALA A 448 19.94 8.45 31.68
N TRP A 449 19.19 7.63 30.95
CA TRP A 449 19.51 7.24 29.57
C TRP A 449 19.40 8.45 28.64
N VAL A 450 18.28 9.17 28.68
CA VAL A 450 18.04 10.39 27.91
C VAL A 450 19.15 11.43 28.14
N ASN A 451 19.55 11.63 29.40
CA ASN A 451 20.64 12.57 29.73
C ASN A 451 21.99 12.22 29.09
N ARG A 452 22.22 10.94 28.76
CA ARG A 452 23.46 10.44 28.15
C ARG A 452 23.37 10.30 26.64
N ARG A 453 22.21 9.87 26.12
CA ARG A 453 22.02 9.48 24.71
C ARG A 453 21.13 10.43 23.92
N GLY A 454 20.49 11.39 24.57
CA GLY A 454 19.62 12.39 23.95
C GLY A 454 18.25 11.84 23.57
N ILE A 455 17.53 12.65 22.79
CA ILE A 455 16.23 12.34 22.21
C ILE A 455 16.34 12.58 20.72
N PHE A 456 15.89 11.60 19.95
CA PHE A 456 15.91 11.71 18.50
C PHE A 456 14.87 12.72 18.02
N ASP A 457 15.30 13.65 17.20
CA ASP A 457 14.45 14.49 16.35
C ASP A 457 15.22 14.77 15.05
N ARG A 458 14.52 14.81 13.92
CA ARG A 458 15.17 15.09 12.63
C ARG A 458 15.81 16.48 12.58
N HIS A 459 15.38 17.37 13.46
CA HIS A 459 15.85 18.74 13.57
C HIS A 459 16.47 18.98 14.93
N LEU A 460 17.53 19.78 14.95
CA LEU A 460 18.11 20.21 16.22
C LEU A 460 17.10 21.09 16.97
N LYS A 461 16.68 20.66 18.15
CA LYS A 461 15.83 21.43 19.07
C LYS A 461 16.57 21.65 20.39
N ASN A 462 16.89 22.90 20.68
CA ASN A 462 17.62 23.26 21.89
C ASN A 462 16.76 23.06 23.15
N ASP A 463 17.44 22.74 24.25
CA ASP A 463 16.82 22.68 25.57
C ASP A 463 16.70 24.10 26.14
N VAL A 464 15.54 24.72 25.96
CA VAL A 464 15.28 26.09 26.42
C VAL A 464 15.48 26.25 27.92
N PHE A 465 15.14 25.24 28.74
CA PHE A 465 15.31 25.31 30.19
C PHE A 465 16.79 25.33 30.56
N ARG A 466 17.59 24.47 29.93
CA ARG A 466 19.04 24.46 30.10
C ARG A 466 19.68 25.77 29.63
N ASP A 467 19.27 26.25 28.45
CA ASP A 467 19.84 27.47 27.85
C ASP A 467 19.49 28.71 28.68
N ALA A 468 18.30 28.75 29.29
CA ALA A 468 17.88 29.75 30.27
C ALA A 468 18.46 29.53 31.68
N LYS A 469 19.33 28.52 31.88
CA LYS A 469 19.94 28.15 33.16
C LYS A 469 18.92 27.83 34.27
N LEU A 470 17.76 27.30 33.90
CA LEU A 470 16.75 26.84 34.84
C LEU A 470 17.08 25.43 35.36
N ALA A 471 16.73 25.16 36.62
CA ALA A 471 16.97 23.86 37.23
C ALA A 471 16.07 22.79 36.59
N SER A 472 16.68 21.84 35.88
CA SER A 472 16.02 20.65 35.34
C SER A 472 16.91 19.43 35.58
N ALA A 473 16.30 18.34 36.06
CA ALA A 473 17.01 17.07 36.24
C ALA A 473 17.24 16.34 34.90
N GLN A 474 16.56 16.76 33.84
CA GLN A 474 16.59 16.12 32.53
C GLN A 474 17.03 17.11 31.45
N ARG A 475 17.79 16.59 30.48
CA ARG A 475 18.23 17.27 29.27
C ARG A 475 17.28 16.90 28.15
N TRP A 476 16.40 17.83 27.78
CA TRP A 476 15.35 17.62 26.79
C TRP A 476 15.72 18.14 25.40
N GLY A 477 16.99 18.48 25.19
CA GLY A 477 17.49 18.80 23.86
C GLY A 477 17.34 17.61 22.93
N MET A 478 16.90 17.87 21.71
CA MET A 478 16.67 16.85 20.69
C MET A 478 17.59 17.07 19.50
N SER A 479 18.06 15.99 18.90
CA SER A 479 19.01 16.04 17.79
C SER A 479 18.84 14.88 16.80
N PRO A 480 19.33 15.05 15.56
CA PRO A 480 19.37 13.99 14.55
C PRO A 480 20.15 12.75 14.96
#